data_AF-A0AAX4JLT0-F1
#
_entry.id   AF-A0AAX4JLT0-F1
#
_cell.length_a   1.000
_cell.length_b   1.000
_cell.length_c   1.000
_cell.angle_alpha   90.00
_cell.angle_beta   90.00
_cell.angle_gamma   90.00
#
_symmetry.space_group_name_H-M   'P 1'
#
loop_
_entity.id
_entity.type
_entity.pdbx_description
1 polymer ?
#
loop_
_entity_poly.entity_id
_entity_poly.type
_entity_poly.pdbx_seq_one_letter_code
_entity_poly.pdbx_strand_id
1 'polypeptide(L)'
;MTDMVDPASEEPQIVWHPSFTSGNVTFIANNGVHLAENCDQLARGSDLFKVMLSLPQPEGVIDGANKESTAVKKDGKIFEIDATSELTAIFLALIYARIPLKPPTTLQDTAKILDLCYKFDCTEEVTKIVRAALIGDSHNRLWELLAIASHRDDVELGKVALEKMNKESFIHGREPHESHGSWFLYRMSKLSWRWQGRLMNLVLKEEEVTANRMGWVTRVSKKGRDYDAREFGPTQIPALTFKEEDWTSFVHQFLTG
;
A
#
# COMPACT_ATOMS: atom_id res chain seq x y z
N MET A 1 18.03 6.85 59.43
CA MET A 1 16.82 7.51 58.90
C MET A 1 17.20 8.06 57.55
N THR A 2 16.95 7.27 56.51
CA THR A 2 17.16 7.68 55.12
C THR A 2 15.83 7.36 54.46
N ASP A 3 15.04 8.39 54.23
CA ASP A 3 13.73 8.25 53.60
C ASP A 3 13.93 7.76 52.17
N MET A 4 13.43 6.55 51.90
CA MET A 4 13.24 6.05 50.55
C MET A 4 12.03 6.78 49.96
N VAL A 5 12.29 7.74 49.08
CA VAL A 5 11.26 8.34 48.24
C VAL A 5 10.97 7.32 47.14
N ASP A 6 9.77 6.73 47.19
CA ASP A 6 9.19 5.94 46.10
C ASP A 6 9.19 6.80 44.83
N PRO A 7 9.71 6.31 43.68
CA PRO A 7 9.54 6.99 42.42
C PRO A 7 8.06 6.91 42.05
N ALA A 8 7.37 8.05 42.19
CA ALA A 8 6.00 8.22 41.73
C ALA A 8 5.86 7.68 40.31
N SER A 9 5.00 6.68 40.15
CA SER A 9 4.51 6.22 38.85
C SER A 9 3.71 7.37 38.25
N GLU A 10 4.36 8.25 37.49
CA GLU A 10 3.67 9.24 36.67
C GLU A 10 2.79 8.49 35.67
N GLU A 11 1.48 8.54 35.89
CA GLU A 11 0.52 8.04 34.91
C GLU A 11 0.75 8.79 33.59
N PRO A 12 0.86 8.08 32.46
CA PRO A 12 1.15 8.72 31.18
C PRO A 12 0.06 9.75 30.87
N GLN A 13 0.47 11.02 30.68
CA GLN A 13 -0.46 12.08 30.32
C GLN A 13 -1.10 11.78 28.96
N ILE A 14 -2.43 11.72 28.94
CA ILE A 14 -3.20 11.51 27.72
C ILE A 14 -3.13 12.78 26.86
N VAL A 15 -2.59 12.65 25.65
CA VAL A 15 -2.50 13.75 24.68
C VAL A 15 -3.67 13.67 23.70
N TRP A 16 -4.45 14.74 23.60
CA TRP A 16 -5.61 14.83 22.71
C TRP A 16 -5.32 15.64 21.46
N HIS A 17 -5.83 15.20 20.31
CA HIS A 17 -5.78 15.98 19.08
C HIS A 17 -6.73 17.19 19.17
N PRO A 18 -6.32 18.41 18.78
CA PRO A 18 -7.08 19.64 19.02
C PRO A 18 -8.47 19.66 18.37
N SER A 19 -8.62 18.99 17.22
CA SER A 19 -9.89 18.96 16.47
C SER A 19 -10.81 17.77 16.80
N PHE A 20 -10.35 16.80 17.58
CA PHE A 20 -11.06 15.53 17.85
C PHE A 20 -11.04 15.24 19.36
N THR A 21 -11.75 16.05 20.14
CA THR A 21 -11.74 16.01 21.61
C THR A 21 -13.05 15.51 22.22
N SER A 22 -14.08 15.26 21.41
CA SER A 22 -15.41 14.89 21.88
C SER A 22 -16.01 13.77 21.03
N GLY A 23 -16.56 12.75 21.67
CA GLY A 23 -17.12 11.60 20.96
C GLY A 23 -17.45 10.44 21.88
N ASN A 24 -18.08 9.41 21.32
CA ASN A 24 -18.37 8.13 22.00
C ASN A 24 -17.45 7.00 21.52
N VAL A 25 -16.57 7.26 20.55
CA VAL A 25 -15.46 6.37 20.17
C VAL A 25 -14.15 7.14 20.25
N THR A 26 -13.07 6.45 20.62
CA THR A 26 -11.73 7.02 20.70
C THR A 26 -10.77 6.24 19.83
N PHE A 27 -10.02 6.93 18.99
CA PHE A 27 -8.93 6.37 18.21
C PHE A 27 -7.60 6.77 18.85
N ILE A 28 -6.69 5.80 18.98
CA ILE A 28 -5.33 6.03 19.46
C ILE A 28 -4.41 5.86 18.27
N ALA A 29 -3.78 6.96 17.85
CA ALA A 29 -2.78 6.97 16.79
C ALA A 29 -1.48 6.32 17.27
N ASN A 30 -0.61 5.92 16.34
CA ASN A 30 0.63 5.22 16.65
C ASN A 30 1.66 6.07 17.42
N ASN A 31 1.48 7.39 17.45
CA ASN A 31 2.25 8.33 18.26
C ASN A 31 1.61 8.59 19.64
N GLY A 32 0.60 7.80 20.03
CA GLY A 32 -0.07 7.89 21.34
C GLY A 32 -1.09 9.01 21.47
N VAL A 33 -1.38 9.76 20.39
CA VAL A 33 -2.38 10.83 20.41
C VAL A 33 -3.79 10.26 20.30
N HIS A 34 -4.69 10.76 21.13
CA HIS A 34 -6.10 10.36 21.17
C HIS A 34 -6.96 11.29 20.29
N LEU A 35 -7.87 10.68 19.52
CA LEU A 35 -8.85 11.35 18.69
C LEU A 35 -10.24 10.81 19.04
N ALA A 36 -11.07 11.60 19.71
CA ALA A 36 -12.45 11.26 20.00
C ALA A 36 -13.39 11.76 18.91
N GLU A 37 -14.32 10.91 18.49
CA GLU A 37 -15.33 11.23 17.48
C GLU A 37 -16.68 10.54 17.78
N ASN A 38 -17.76 11.05 17.19
CA ASN A 38 -19.10 10.49 17.32
C ASN A 38 -19.34 9.39 16.28
N CYS A 39 -19.73 8.22 16.76
CA CYS A 39 -20.08 7.05 15.94
C CYS A 39 -21.20 7.36 14.94
N ASP A 40 -22.16 8.24 15.29
CA ASP A 40 -23.22 8.72 14.39
C ASP A 40 -22.68 9.43 13.14
N GLN A 41 -21.57 10.15 13.30
CA GLN A 41 -20.92 10.85 12.19
C GLN A 41 -20.16 9.87 11.31
N LEU A 42 -19.45 8.92 11.93
CA LEU A 42 -18.68 7.90 11.23
C LEU A 42 -19.56 6.90 10.48
N ALA A 43 -20.73 6.58 11.03
CA ALA A 43 -21.73 5.72 10.40
C ALA A 43 -22.24 6.26 9.06
N ARG A 44 -21.96 7.51 8.69
CA ARG A 44 -22.29 8.01 7.35
C ARG A 44 -21.39 7.42 6.27
N GLY A 45 -20.11 7.28 6.57
CA GLY A 45 -19.09 6.85 5.61
C GLY A 45 -18.52 5.46 5.90
N SER A 46 -19.07 4.72 6.85
CA SER A 46 -18.65 3.34 7.17
C SER A 46 -19.81 2.48 7.69
N ASP A 47 -19.91 1.28 7.14
CA ASP A 47 -20.94 0.30 7.49
C ASP A 47 -20.64 -0.38 8.83
N LEU A 48 -19.35 -0.53 9.19
CA LEU A 48 -18.94 -0.97 10.52
C LEU A 48 -19.55 -0.09 11.63
N PHE A 49 -19.45 1.23 11.48
CA PHE A 49 -19.98 2.14 12.48
C PHE A 49 -21.52 2.19 12.47
N LYS A 50 -22.18 1.94 11.34
CA LYS A 50 -23.65 1.75 11.30
C LYS A 50 -24.08 0.54 12.12
N VAL A 51 -23.38 -0.59 11.95
CA VAL A 51 -23.64 -1.80 12.74
C VAL A 51 -23.38 -1.56 14.21
N MET A 52 -22.30 -0.85 14.55
CA MET A 52 -22.01 -0.54 15.95
C MET A 52 -23.10 0.30 16.64
N LEU A 53 -23.80 1.17 15.91
CA LEU A 53 -24.93 1.93 16.45
C LEU A 53 -26.18 1.07 16.68
N SER A 54 -26.34 -0.01 15.91
CA SER A 54 -27.52 -0.88 15.99
C SER A 54 -27.37 -2.04 16.98
N LEU A 55 -26.16 -2.28 17.49
CA LEU A 55 -25.94 -3.28 18.54
C LEU A 55 -26.54 -2.78 19.86
N PRO A 56 -27.35 -3.62 20.55
CA PRO A 56 -27.83 -3.28 21.88
C PRO A 56 -26.62 -3.06 22.80
N GLN A 57 -26.51 -1.86 23.36
CA GLN A 57 -25.49 -1.60 24.37
C GLN A 57 -25.81 -2.45 25.61
N PRO A 58 -24.80 -3.04 26.27
CA PRO A 58 -25.04 -3.78 27.50
C PRO A 58 -25.78 -2.89 28.49
N GLU A 59 -26.95 -3.35 28.95
CA GLU A 59 -27.78 -2.63 29.92
C GLU A 59 -26.97 -2.43 31.21
N GLY A 60 -26.45 -1.22 31.39
CA GLY A 60 -25.65 -0.85 32.55
C GLY A 60 -25.57 0.66 32.70
N VAL A 61 -26.20 1.16 33.77
CA VAL A 61 -26.21 2.53 34.30
C VAL A 61 -27.31 3.45 33.75
N ILE A 62 -28.49 3.26 34.34
CA ILE A 62 -29.46 4.33 34.61
C ILE A 62 -28.81 5.26 35.66
N ASP A 63 -28.63 6.54 35.34
CA ASP A 63 -29.17 7.72 36.05
C ASP A 63 -28.30 8.97 35.94
N GLY A 64 -28.99 10.11 35.79
CA GLY A 64 -28.50 11.38 36.32
C GLY A 64 -28.01 12.39 35.30
N ALA A 65 -28.90 13.33 34.97
CA ALA A 65 -28.52 14.64 34.45
C ALA A 65 -27.51 15.31 35.41
N ASN A 66 -26.31 15.62 34.93
CA ASN A 66 -25.62 16.84 35.35
C ASN A 66 -24.51 17.27 34.39
N LYS A 67 -24.45 18.58 34.22
CA LYS A 67 -23.51 19.33 33.38
C LYS A 67 -22.09 19.23 33.91
N GLU A 68 -21.15 19.42 32.98
CA GLU A 68 -19.75 19.78 33.18
C GLU A 68 -18.88 18.74 33.90
N SER A 69 -18.30 17.84 33.11
CA SER A 69 -17.01 17.25 33.47
C SER A 69 -16.25 16.83 32.21
N THR A 70 -15.02 17.32 32.08
CA THR A 70 -13.98 16.98 31.09
C THR A 70 -13.44 15.55 31.25
N ALA A 71 -14.23 14.64 31.80
CA ALA A 71 -13.91 13.22 31.90
C ALA A 71 -14.51 12.49 30.70
N VAL A 72 -13.64 12.08 29.78
CA VAL A 72 -13.93 11.09 28.75
C VAL A 72 -14.71 9.95 29.41
N LYS A 73 -15.93 9.68 28.94
CA LYS A 73 -16.71 8.52 29.39
C LYS A 73 -15.82 7.29 29.26
N LYS A 74 -15.49 6.65 30.39
CA LYS A 74 -14.63 5.46 30.48
C LYS A 74 -15.16 4.24 29.69
N ASP A 75 -16.36 4.32 29.13
CA ASP A 75 -17.02 3.22 28.40
C ASP A 75 -17.04 3.42 26.87
N GLY A 76 -16.34 4.43 26.34
CA GLY A 76 -16.21 4.62 24.90
C GLY A 76 -15.38 3.49 24.25
N LYS A 77 -15.79 3.02 23.07
CA LYS A 77 -15.01 1.99 22.34
C LYS A 77 -13.70 2.59 21.84
N ILE A 78 -12.59 1.95 22.16
CA ILE A 78 -11.23 2.39 21.80
C ILE A 78 -10.74 1.58 20.59
N PHE A 79 -10.10 2.27 19.65
CA PHE A 79 -9.48 1.68 18.46
C PHE A 79 -8.03 2.13 18.32
N GLU A 80 -7.10 1.18 18.28
CA GLU A 80 -5.71 1.47 17.95
C GLU A 80 -5.52 1.51 16.43
N ILE A 81 -4.92 2.60 15.95
CA ILE A 81 -4.65 2.86 14.54
C ILE A 81 -3.14 2.94 14.31
N ASP A 82 -2.66 2.12 13.37
CA ASP A 82 -1.28 2.18 12.89
C ASP A 82 -1.10 3.31 11.84
N ALA A 83 -1.34 4.54 12.29
CA ALA A 83 -1.16 5.76 11.52
C ALA A 83 -0.88 6.93 12.48
N THR A 84 -0.28 8.00 11.97
CA THR A 84 -0.03 9.20 12.79
C THR A 84 -1.33 9.91 13.12
N SER A 85 -1.30 10.82 14.10
CA SER A 85 -2.44 11.66 14.45
C SER A 85 -2.99 12.45 13.26
N GLU A 86 -2.11 12.98 12.41
CA GLU A 86 -2.49 13.80 11.25
C GLU A 86 -3.21 12.94 10.22
N LEU A 87 -2.68 11.74 9.94
CA LEU A 87 -3.29 10.85 8.97
C LEU A 87 -4.62 10.27 9.46
N THR A 88 -4.69 9.98 10.75
CA THR A 88 -5.95 9.56 11.42
C THR A 88 -6.99 10.68 11.37
N ALA A 89 -6.59 11.92 11.65
CA ALA A 89 -7.46 13.09 11.55
C ALA A 89 -8.00 13.28 10.13
N ILE A 90 -7.15 13.12 9.11
CA ILE A 90 -7.55 13.19 7.70
C ILE A 90 -8.55 12.09 7.36
N PHE A 91 -8.30 10.86 7.79
CA PHE A 91 -9.20 9.73 7.60
C PHE A 91 -10.58 9.96 8.23
N LEU A 92 -10.63 10.40 9.50
CA LEU A 92 -11.88 10.71 10.19
C LEU A 92 -12.64 11.85 9.50
N ALA A 93 -11.91 12.91 9.11
CA ALA A 93 -12.50 14.02 8.38
C ALA A 93 -13.08 13.58 7.03
N LEU A 94 -12.44 12.65 6.32
CA LEU A 94 -12.91 12.13 5.05
C LEU A 94 -14.23 11.35 5.19
N ILE A 95 -14.34 10.48 6.19
CA ILE A 95 -15.57 9.70 6.44
C ILE A 95 -16.73 10.63 6.80
N TYR A 96 -16.44 11.69 7.55
CA TYR A 96 -17.43 12.68 7.96
C TYR A 96 -17.84 13.65 6.84
N ALA A 97 -16.90 14.00 5.94
CA ALA A 97 -17.07 15.11 5.01
C ALA A 97 -18.22 14.89 4.03
N ARG A 98 -19.13 15.87 3.97
CA ARG A 98 -20.22 15.92 2.97
C ARG A 98 -19.73 16.29 1.57
N ILE A 99 -18.52 16.87 1.47
CA ILE A 99 -17.91 17.30 0.22
C ILE A 99 -16.58 16.55 0.08
N PRO A 100 -16.36 15.80 -1.01
CA PRO A 100 -15.09 15.14 -1.27
C PRO A 100 -13.99 16.19 -1.42
N LEU A 101 -13.18 16.39 -0.39
CA LEU A 101 -11.96 17.18 -0.51
C LEU A 101 -10.80 16.21 -0.70
N LYS A 102 -9.99 16.46 -1.73
CA LYS A 102 -8.75 15.73 -1.92
C LYS A 102 -7.84 16.02 -0.72
N PRO A 103 -7.44 15.02 0.08
CA PRO A 103 -6.55 15.26 1.19
C PRO A 103 -5.17 15.71 0.68
N PRO A 104 -4.48 16.64 1.36
CA PRO A 104 -3.13 17.06 1.00
C PRO A 104 -2.11 16.01 1.46
N THR A 105 -2.13 14.84 0.82
CA THR A 105 -1.38 13.65 1.24
C THR A 105 -0.36 13.22 0.20
N THR A 106 0.67 12.50 0.66
CA THR A 106 1.56 11.78 -0.27
C THR A 106 0.88 10.53 -0.82
N LEU A 107 1.44 9.91 -1.87
CA LEU A 107 0.90 8.67 -2.42
C LEU A 107 0.82 7.56 -1.35
N GLN A 108 1.84 7.46 -0.50
CA GLN A 108 1.92 6.50 0.60
C GLN A 108 0.87 6.79 1.68
N ASP A 109 0.66 8.05 2.01
CA ASP A 109 -0.36 8.46 2.97
C ASP A 109 -1.77 8.17 2.44
N THR A 110 -2.04 8.46 1.16
CA THR A 110 -3.32 8.10 0.51
C THR A 110 -3.53 6.58 0.49
N ALA A 111 -2.48 5.80 0.28
CA ALA A 111 -2.55 4.34 0.33
C ALA A 111 -2.87 3.82 1.74
N LYS A 112 -2.28 4.42 2.78
CA LYS A 112 -2.63 4.12 4.18
C LYS A 112 -4.06 4.52 4.53
N ILE A 113 -4.54 5.66 4.04
CA ILE A 113 -5.96 6.05 4.19
C ILE A 113 -6.86 5.00 3.54
N LEU A 114 -6.50 4.49 2.36
CA LEU A 114 -7.24 3.42 1.70
C LEU A 114 -7.26 2.14 2.55
N ASP A 115 -6.15 1.79 3.22
CA ASP A 115 -6.12 0.66 4.17
C ASP A 115 -7.07 0.87 5.35
N LEU A 116 -7.10 2.09 5.89
CA LEU A 116 -8.05 2.43 6.95
C LEU A 116 -9.49 2.34 6.45
N CYS A 117 -9.77 2.75 5.20
CA CYS A 117 -11.09 2.58 4.60
C CYS A 117 -11.52 1.11 4.56
N TYR A 118 -10.64 0.19 4.15
CA TYR A 118 -10.96 -1.24 4.19
C TYR A 118 -11.07 -1.77 5.63
N LYS A 119 -10.15 -1.38 6.52
CA LYS A 119 -10.13 -1.83 7.92
C LYS A 119 -11.42 -1.47 8.67
N PHE A 120 -11.98 -0.29 8.38
CA PHE A 120 -13.18 0.22 9.02
C PHE A 120 -14.44 0.08 8.16
N ASP A 121 -14.40 -0.74 7.10
CA ASP A 121 -15.54 -1.01 6.21
C ASP A 121 -16.23 0.27 5.73
N CYS A 122 -15.44 1.18 5.17
CA CYS A 122 -15.92 2.42 4.58
C CYS A 122 -16.82 2.15 3.37
N THR A 123 -17.80 3.02 3.13
CA THR A 123 -18.70 2.85 1.99
C THR A 123 -17.94 2.93 0.66
N GLU A 124 -18.55 2.40 -0.40
CA GLU A 124 -17.97 2.39 -1.72
C GLU A 124 -17.67 3.82 -2.24
N GLU A 125 -18.50 4.80 -1.89
CA GLU A 125 -18.31 6.20 -2.28
C GLU A 125 -17.03 6.79 -1.67
N VAL A 126 -16.80 6.58 -0.36
CA VAL A 126 -15.59 7.05 0.32
C VAL A 126 -14.37 6.37 -0.27
N THR A 127 -14.43 5.04 -0.43
CA THR A 127 -13.33 4.25 -0.99
C THR A 127 -13.00 4.66 -2.43
N LYS A 128 -14.01 4.95 -3.27
CA LYS A 128 -13.84 5.47 -4.63
C LYS A 128 -13.11 6.81 -4.65
N ILE A 129 -13.43 7.72 -3.73
CA ILE A 129 -12.76 9.03 -3.65
C ILE A 129 -11.27 8.86 -3.33
N VAL A 130 -10.94 8.03 -2.33
CA VAL A 130 -9.54 7.75 -1.96
C VAL A 130 -8.80 7.08 -3.12
N ARG A 131 -9.41 6.09 -3.75
CA ARG A 131 -8.83 5.40 -4.91
C ARG A 131 -8.59 6.36 -6.07
N ALA A 132 -9.53 7.25 -6.37
CA ALA A 132 -9.37 8.28 -7.41
C ALA A 132 -8.23 9.25 -7.08
N ALA A 133 -8.11 9.69 -5.83
CA ALA A 133 -6.99 10.52 -5.38
C ALA A 133 -5.65 9.80 -5.55
N LEU A 134 -5.58 8.53 -5.14
CA LEU A 134 -4.39 7.68 -5.27
C LEU A 134 -3.94 7.53 -6.73
N ILE A 135 -4.88 7.27 -7.65
CA ILE A 135 -4.64 7.16 -9.09
C ILE A 135 -4.22 8.51 -9.69
N GLY A 136 -4.75 9.62 -9.16
CA GLY A 136 -4.37 10.97 -9.58
C GLY A 136 -2.94 11.32 -9.17
N ASP A 137 -2.52 10.92 -7.97
CA ASP A 137 -1.18 11.21 -7.42
C ASP A 137 -0.07 10.30 -7.97
N SER A 138 -0.43 9.27 -8.72
CA SER A 138 0.48 8.26 -9.25
C SER A 138 0.98 8.53 -10.67
N HIS A 139 0.67 9.68 -11.29
CA HIS A 139 0.92 9.92 -12.72
C HIS A 139 2.37 9.60 -13.18
N ASN A 140 3.35 9.83 -12.29
CA ASN A 140 4.77 9.59 -12.54
C ASN A 140 5.36 8.49 -11.64
N ARG A 141 4.51 7.66 -11.03
CA ARG A 141 4.89 6.66 -10.02
C ARG A 141 4.05 5.39 -10.20
N LEU A 142 3.91 4.92 -11.45
CA LEU A 142 3.08 3.78 -11.79
C LEU A 142 3.63 2.49 -11.18
N TRP A 143 4.95 2.34 -11.07
CA TRP A 143 5.53 1.18 -10.38
C TRP A 143 5.25 1.18 -8.88
N GLU A 144 5.19 2.36 -8.27
CA GLU A 144 4.80 2.50 -6.86
C GLU A 144 3.31 2.20 -6.68
N LEU A 145 2.46 2.66 -7.61
CA LEU A 145 1.04 2.29 -7.62
C LEU A 145 0.84 0.78 -7.79
N LEU A 146 1.61 0.14 -8.68
CA LEU A 146 1.57 -1.30 -8.87
C LEU A 146 2.03 -2.06 -7.61
N ALA A 147 3.06 -1.55 -6.93
CA ALA A 147 3.49 -2.07 -5.63
C ALA A 147 2.38 -1.97 -4.58
N ILE A 148 1.75 -0.80 -4.47
CA ILE A 148 0.60 -0.55 -3.58
C ILE A 148 -0.55 -1.50 -3.87
N ALA A 149 -0.90 -1.71 -5.14
CA ALA A 149 -1.93 -2.64 -5.57
C ALA A 149 -1.58 -4.09 -5.19
N SER A 150 -0.34 -4.51 -5.43
CA SER A 150 0.10 -5.89 -5.19
C SER A 150 0.07 -6.32 -3.73
N HIS A 151 0.37 -5.41 -2.80
CA HIS A 151 0.33 -5.70 -1.37
C HIS A 151 -1.10 -5.79 -0.83
N ARG A 152 -2.07 -5.22 -1.55
CA ARG A 152 -3.50 -5.24 -1.23
C ARG A 152 -4.27 -6.30 -2.02
N ASP A 153 -3.60 -6.99 -2.93
CA ASP A 153 -4.22 -7.83 -3.96
C ASP A 153 -5.33 -7.08 -4.75
N ASP A 154 -5.17 -5.76 -4.92
CA ASP A 154 -6.13 -4.90 -5.60
C ASP A 154 -5.90 -4.97 -7.12
N VAL A 155 -6.49 -5.99 -7.74
CA VAL A 155 -6.34 -6.28 -9.18
C VAL A 155 -6.76 -5.10 -10.05
N GLU A 156 -7.86 -4.42 -9.70
CA GLU A 156 -8.34 -3.26 -10.44
C GLU A 156 -7.38 -2.07 -10.38
N LEU A 157 -6.78 -1.81 -9.21
CA LEU A 157 -5.76 -0.77 -9.09
C LEU A 157 -4.49 -1.14 -9.87
N GLY A 158 -4.09 -2.41 -9.84
CA GLY A 158 -2.97 -2.92 -10.62
C GLY A 158 -3.20 -2.80 -12.13
N LYS A 159 -4.43 -3.09 -12.59
CA LYS A 159 -4.84 -2.88 -13.97
C LYS A 159 -4.64 -1.44 -14.40
N VAL A 160 -5.16 -0.48 -13.62
CA VAL A 160 -5.00 0.95 -13.93
C VAL A 160 -3.53 1.35 -14.01
N ALA A 161 -2.67 0.79 -13.14
CA ALA A 161 -1.23 1.01 -13.21
C ALA A 161 -0.63 0.45 -14.52
N LEU A 162 -0.94 -0.80 -14.87
CA LEU A 162 -0.43 -1.46 -16.06
C LEU A 162 -0.95 -0.87 -17.38
N GLU A 163 -2.21 -0.41 -17.44
CA GLU A 163 -2.80 0.26 -18.62
C GLU A 163 -2.13 1.61 -18.89
N LYS A 164 -1.70 2.30 -17.84
CA LYS A 164 -0.95 3.57 -17.96
C LYS A 164 0.53 3.35 -18.29
N MET A 165 1.05 2.15 -18.06
CA MET A 165 2.36 1.74 -18.52
C MET A 165 2.29 1.31 -19.99
N ASN A 166 3.43 1.36 -20.67
CA ASN A 166 3.63 0.68 -21.94
C ASN A 166 4.68 -0.43 -21.78
N LYS A 167 4.75 -1.33 -22.77
CA LYS A 167 5.68 -2.46 -22.78
C LYS A 167 7.12 -2.05 -22.48
N GLU A 168 7.61 -0.99 -23.13
CA GLU A 168 8.96 -0.46 -22.94
C GLU A 168 9.22 0.04 -21.52
N SER A 169 8.26 0.74 -20.92
CA SER A 169 8.35 1.23 -19.54
C SER A 169 8.40 0.05 -18.56
N PHE A 170 7.59 -0.98 -18.79
CA PHE A 170 7.54 -2.15 -17.94
C PHE A 170 8.81 -3.01 -18.05
N ILE A 171 9.23 -3.39 -19.27
CA ILE A 171 10.40 -4.24 -19.51
C ILE A 171 11.69 -3.61 -18.97
N HIS A 172 11.81 -2.29 -19.08
CA HIS A 172 12.96 -1.55 -18.56
C HIS A 172 12.78 -1.04 -17.13
N GLY A 173 11.71 -1.47 -16.43
CA GLY A 173 11.45 -1.09 -15.04
C GLY A 173 11.37 0.42 -14.81
N ARG A 174 11.03 1.22 -15.82
CA ARG A 174 11.05 2.68 -15.77
C ARG A 174 9.63 3.24 -15.82
N GLU A 175 9.48 4.47 -15.40
CA GLU A 175 8.22 5.19 -15.63
C GLU A 175 8.10 5.60 -17.11
N PRO A 176 6.89 5.77 -17.67
CA PRO A 176 6.71 6.08 -19.10
C PRO A 176 7.42 7.34 -19.59
N HIS A 177 7.68 8.30 -18.70
CA HIS A 177 8.35 9.56 -18.98
C HIS A 177 9.87 9.51 -18.76
N GLU A 178 10.40 8.43 -18.20
CA GLU A 178 11.84 8.28 -17.93
C GLU A 178 12.58 7.77 -19.18
N SER A 179 13.68 8.44 -19.54
CA SER A 179 14.52 8.02 -20.68
C SER A 179 15.49 6.90 -20.31
N HIS A 180 15.91 6.82 -19.04
CA HIS A 180 16.84 5.82 -18.56
C HIS A 180 16.09 4.69 -17.84
N GLY A 181 16.47 3.45 -18.15
CA GLY A 181 15.90 2.27 -17.50
C GLY A 181 16.27 2.23 -16.02
N SER A 182 15.33 1.76 -15.20
CA SER A 182 15.67 1.25 -13.86
C SER A 182 15.83 -0.28 -13.95
N TRP A 183 16.16 -0.95 -12.85
CA TRP A 183 16.29 -2.41 -12.88
C TRP A 183 14.90 -3.04 -12.78
N PHE A 184 14.40 -3.64 -13.86
CA PHE A 184 13.12 -4.38 -13.88
C PHE A 184 12.98 -5.33 -12.69
N LEU A 185 14.01 -6.13 -12.42
CA LEU A 185 14.02 -7.06 -11.28
C LEU A 185 13.93 -6.33 -9.93
N TYR A 186 14.54 -5.15 -9.81
CA TYR A 186 14.41 -4.33 -8.61
C TYR A 186 12.98 -3.86 -8.40
N ARG A 187 12.31 -3.34 -9.44
CA ARG A 187 10.89 -2.95 -9.35
C ARG A 187 9.99 -4.14 -9.05
N MET A 188 10.23 -5.27 -9.72
CA MET A 188 9.50 -6.51 -9.50
C MET A 188 9.65 -7.00 -8.05
N SER A 189 10.85 -6.89 -7.46
CA SER A 189 11.09 -7.27 -6.07
C SER A 189 10.29 -6.47 -5.03
N LYS A 190 9.74 -5.31 -5.42
CA LYS A 190 8.87 -4.48 -4.56
C LYS A 190 7.41 -4.93 -4.59
N LEU A 191 7.03 -5.87 -5.46
CA LEU A 191 5.68 -6.41 -5.51
C LEU A 191 5.52 -7.55 -4.49
N SER A 192 4.28 -7.90 -4.13
CA SER A 192 4.03 -9.11 -3.34
C SER A 192 4.46 -10.37 -4.11
N TRP A 193 4.90 -11.41 -3.40
CA TRP A 193 5.40 -12.66 -4.02
C TRP A 193 4.41 -13.30 -5.00
N ARG A 194 3.12 -13.23 -4.69
CA ARG A 194 2.03 -13.74 -5.54
C ARG A 194 1.97 -12.99 -6.87
N TRP A 195 2.08 -11.66 -6.81
CA TRP A 195 2.09 -10.82 -8.01
C TRP A 195 3.37 -10.95 -8.81
N GLN A 196 4.53 -11.10 -8.15
CA GLN A 196 5.80 -11.39 -8.82
C GLN A 196 5.68 -12.64 -9.69
N GLY A 197 5.27 -13.77 -9.11
CA GLY A 197 5.13 -15.02 -9.85
C GLY A 197 4.13 -14.93 -11.00
N ARG A 198 2.97 -14.32 -10.74
CA ARG A 198 1.92 -14.09 -11.74
C ARG A 198 2.43 -13.26 -12.93
N LEU A 199 3.01 -12.09 -12.65
CA LEU A 199 3.51 -11.19 -13.69
C LEU A 199 4.65 -11.83 -14.47
N MET A 200 5.61 -12.47 -13.79
CA MET A 200 6.73 -13.16 -14.46
C MET A 200 6.25 -14.26 -15.41
N ASN A 201 5.30 -15.11 -14.99
CA ASN A 201 4.75 -16.17 -15.82
C ASN A 201 3.94 -15.62 -17.03
N LEU A 202 3.27 -14.48 -16.83
CA LEU A 202 2.54 -13.82 -17.91
C LEU A 202 3.47 -13.17 -18.92
N VAL A 203 4.53 -12.48 -18.50
CA VAL A 203 5.38 -11.68 -19.39
C VAL A 203 6.58 -12.43 -19.96
N LEU A 204 7.06 -13.47 -19.29
CA LEU A 204 8.24 -14.22 -19.71
C LEU A 204 7.86 -15.55 -20.36
N LYS A 205 8.63 -15.95 -21.37
CA LYS A 205 8.62 -17.30 -21.96
C LYS A 205 10.02 -17.90 -21.86
N GLU A 206 10.08 -19.21 -21.73
CA GLU A 206 11.31 -19.97 -21.85
C GLU A 206 11.59 -20.24 -23.33
N GLU A 207 12.78 -19.88 -23.80
CA GLU A 207 13.24 -20.20 -25.14
C GLU A 207 14.77 -20.34 -25.21
N GLU A 208 15.24 -21.05 -26.24
CA GLU A 208 16.67 -21.11 -26.56
C GLU A 208 17.07 -19.83 -27.30
N VAL A 209 18.03 -19.09 -26.73
CA VAL A 209 18.57 -17.87 -27.34
C VAL A 209 20.05 -18.03 -27.61
N THR A 210 20.52 -17.41 -28.69
CA THR A 210 21.94 -17.32 -29.00
C THR A 210 22.53 -16.11 -28.30
N ALA A 211 23.40 -16.34 -27.32
CA ALA A 211 24.15 -15.30 -26.64
C ALA A 211 25.64 -15.42 -26.98
N ASN A 212 26.31 -14.27 -27.17
CA ASN A 212 27.76 -14.25 -27.24
C ASN A 212 28.32 -14.44 -25.83
N ARG A 213 28.85 -15.63 -25.56
CA ARG A 213 29.48 -15.98 -24.28
C ARG A 213 30.95 -16.30 -24.47
N MET A 214 31.73 -16.03 -23.42
CA MET A 214 33.13 -16.46 -23.36
C MET A 214 33.17 -17.98 -23.20
N GLY A 215 33.59 -18.68 -24.25
CA GLY A 215 33.75 -20.13 -24.28
C GLY A 215 35.22 -20.53 -24.36
N TRP A 216 35.52 -21.76 -23.94
CA TRP A 216 36.80 -22.38 -24.25
C TRP A 216 36.78 -22.93 -25.68
N VAL A 217 37.79 -22.60 -26.45
CA VAL A 217 38.01 -23.12 -27.80
C VAL A 217 39.42 -23.66 -27.90
N THR A 218 39.56 -24.86 -28.44
CA THR A 218 40.87 -25.44 -28.72
C THR A 218 41.33 -24.97 -30.10
N ARG A 219 42.53 -24.39 -30.16
CA ARG A 219 43.17 -23.96 -31.40
C ARG A 219 44.41 -24.76 -31.69
N VAL A 220 44.66 -24.99 -32.97
CA VAL A 220 45.89 -25.62 -33.45
C VAL A 220 46.86 -24.53 -33.93
N SER A 221 48.03 -24.44 -33.32
CA SER A 221 49.08 -23.52 -33.76
C SER A 221 49.66 -23.95 -35.12
N LYS A 222 50.36 -23.04 -35.82
CA LYS A 222 51.08 -23.35 -37.08
C LYS A 222 52.10 -24.50 -36.95
N LYS A 223 52.53 -24.82 -35.72
CA LYS A 223 53.46 -25.92 -35.42
C LYS A 223 52.73 -27.22 -35.02
N GLY A 224 51.41 -27.30 -35.19
CA GLY A 224 50.61 -28.48 -34.86
C GLY A 224 50.39 -28.71 -33.35
N ARG A 225 50.69 -27.72 -32.50
CA ARG A 225 50.41 -27.81 -31.06
C ARG A 225 49.05 -27.22 -30.74
N ASP A 226 48.23 -27.99 -30.03
CA ASP A 226 46.95 -27.55 -29.49
C ASP A 226 47.16 -26.62 -28.31
N TYR A 227 46.32 -25.61 -28.19
CA TYR A 227 46.24 -24.76 -27.02
C TYR A 227 44.80 -24.30 -26.82
N ASP A 228 44.39 -24.20 -25.57
CA ASP A 228 43.08 -23.68 -25.22
C ASP A 228 43.13 -22.14 -25.19
N ALA A 229 42.16 -21.53 -25.85
CA ALA A 229 41.93 -20.10 -25.82
C ALA A 229 40.51 -19.82 -25.31
N ARG A 230 40.29 -18.59 -24.83
CA ARG A 230 38.96 -18.10 -24.48
C ARG A 230 38.51 -17.11 -25.52
N GLU A 231 37.38 -17.37 -26.15
CA GLU A 231 36.82 -16.52 -27.19
C GLU A 231 35.33 -16.31 -26.97
N PHE A 232 34.86 -15.13 -27.37
CA PHE A 232 33.43 -14.89 -27.48
C PHE A 232 32.91 -15.60 -28.73
N GLY A 233 31.94 -16.48 -28.53
CA GLY A 233 31.26 -17.15 -29.63
C GLY A 233 29.75 -17.23 -29.37
N PRO A 234 28.95 -17.35 -30.44
CA PRO A 234 27.52 -17.58 -30.32
C PRO A 234 27.30 -18.93 -29.65
N THR A 235 26.62 -18.92 -28.50
CA THR A 235 26.28 -20.12 -27.73
C THR A 235 24.77 -20.15 -27.52
N GLN A 236 24.13 -21.27 -27.85
CA GLN A 236 22.71 -21.48 -27.51
C GLN A 236 22.58 -21.73 -26.01
N ILE A 237 21.66 -21.01 -25.39
CA ILE A 237 21.38 -21.11 -23.97
C ILE A 237 19.88 -21.07 -23.74
N PRO A 238 19.36 -21.80 -22.74
CA PRO A 238 18.01 -21.55 -22.26
C PRO A 238 17.98 -20.18 -21.60
N ALA A 239 16.99 -19.36 -21.97
CA ALA A 239 16.76 -18.06 -21.38
C ALA A 239 15.27 -17.78 -21.19
N LEU A 240 14.98 -16.89 -20.24
CA LEU A 240 13.67 -16.28 -20.12
C LEU A 240 13.68 -14.95 -20.87
N THR A 241 12.82 -14.82 -21.86
CA THR A 241 12.66 -13.61 -22.66
C THR A 241 11.25 -13.07 -22.54
N PHE A 242 11.06 -11.79 -22.84
CA PHE A 242 9.72 -11.20 -22.87
C PHE A 242 8.92 -11.74 -24.05
N LYS A 243 7.66 -12.09 -23.80
CA LYS A 243 6.73 -12.47 -24.86
C LYS A 243 6.54 -11.29 -25.83
N GLU A 244 6.45 -11.61 -27.11
CA GLU A 244 6.19 -10.61 -28.15
C GLU A 244 4.72 -10.17 -28.23
N GLU A 245 3.86 -10.74 -27.37
CA GLU A 245 2.44 -10.42 -27.31
C GLU A 245 2.16 -8.92 -27.16
N ASP A 246 0.99 -8.51 -27.66
CA ASP A 246 0.45 -7.18 -27.50
C ASP A 246 0.27 -6.82 -26.01
N TRP A 247 0.68 -5.61 -25.64
CA TRP A 247 0.61 -5.15 -24.26
C TRP A 247 -0.83 -5.15 -23.72
N THR A 248 -1.80 -4.79 -24.57
CA THR A 248 -3.22 -4.78 -24.19
C THR A 248 -3.71 -6.18 -23.86
N SER A 249 -3.32 -7.19 -24.66
CA SER A 249 -3.60 -8.60 -24.39
C SER A 249 -3.02 -9.03 -23.03
N PHE A 250 -1.77 -8.65 -22.76
CA PHE A 250 -1.13 -8.94 -21.47
C PHE A 250 -1.91 -8.35 -20.28
N VAL A 251 -2.30 -7.07 -20.36
CA VAL A 251 -3.07 -6.42 -19.29
C VAL A 251 -4.42 -7.09 -19.09
N HIS A 252 -5.08 -7.53 -20.17
CA HIS A 252 -6.34 -8.26 -20.08
C HIS A 252 -6.17 -9.65 -19.42
N GLN A 253 -5.14 -10.40 -19.79
CA GLN A 253 -4.83 -11.71 -19.18
C GLN A 253 -4.54 -11.59 -17.68
N PHE A 254 -3.95 -10.46 -17.26
CA PHE A 254 -3.75 -10.16 -15.85
C PHE A 254 -5.06 -10.02 -15.05
N LEU A 255 -6.24 -9.89 -15.68
CA LEU A 255 -7.53 -9.86 -14.98
C LEU A 255 -8.16 -11.23 -14.81
N THR A 256 -7.83 -12.17 -15.69
CA THR A 256 -8.54 -13.45 -15.81
C THR A 256 -7.88 -14.61 -15.09
N GLY A 257 -6.59 -14.50 -14.74
CA GLY A 257 -5.84 -15.53 -13.97
C GLY A 257 -5.99 -15.41 -12.46
#